data_AF-E8N5T6-F1
#
_entry.id   AF-E8N5T6-F1
#
_cell.length_a   1.000
_cell.length_b   1.000
_cell.length_c   1.000
_cell.angle_alpha   90.00
_cell.angle_beta   90.00
_cell.angle_gamma   90.00
#
_symmetry.space_group_name_H-M   'P 1'
#
loop_
_entity.id
_entity.type
_entity.pdbx_description
1 polymer ?
#
loop_
_entity_poly.entity_id
_entity_poly.type
_entity_poly.pdbx_seq_one_letter_code
_entity_poly.pdbx_strand_id
1 'polypeptide(L)'
;MSAEPPLRKTLTDQDIQQITRTEELAYELKVEEVMSRDVKCLHPDMLMHQALELFRNERISGAPVTCDSTLCGVLSMEDLIRCLLNQDLDARISAYMTPNPFYIHPADPVIEALKLFVSTRHGRLPVIDQDRKVVGILTKGDITVGLLKALQKDFQAEEIRRYRASHLFEDIVSDRTSLILRYQIKPRDFTHGGAASSNIKRALLRLGASPNIARRCGIAAYEAEMNLIIHTTNGGVIRVEIEPHQITLEATDDGPGIRDIDLAMQPGYSTATEEIRELGFGAGMGLVNIRRCVDQFRLESTWGKGTRLRVRIFMNPEESSKSTSENERENR
;
A
#
# COMPACT_ATOMS: atom_id res chain seq x y z
N MET A 1 41.76 -0.56 18.42
CA MET A 1 41.15 0.59 17.71
C MET A 1 39.80 0.14 17.22
N SER A 2 38.77 0.40 18.03
CA SER A 2 37.39 -0.04 17.76
C SER A 2 36.68 1.06 17.00
N ALA A 3 36.29 0.81 15.76
CA ALA A 3 35.56 1.78 14.95
C ALA A 3 34.15 1.97 15.54
N GLU A 4 33.82 3.22 15.88
CA GLU A 4 32.47 3.60 16.29
C GLU A 4 31.47 3.33 15.14
N PRO A 5 30.28 2.81 15.43
CA PRO A 5 29.24 2.65 14.43
C PRO A 5 28.82 4.03 13.89
N PRO A 6 28.46 4.16 12.60
CA PRO A 6 28.10 5.44 12.03
C PRO A 6 26.87 6.01 12.75
N LEU A 7 26.98 7.25 13.21
CA LEU A 7 25.89 8.07 13.73
C LEU A 7 24.68 7.98 12.79
N ARG A 8 23.57 7.41 13.28
CA ARG A 8 22.26 7.51 12.61
C ARG A 8 21.99 8.99 12.39
N LYS A 9 21.98 9.44 11.12
CA LYS A 9 21.52 10.78 10.76
C LYS A 9 20.12 10.97 11.35
N THR A 10 19.97 11.91 12.27
CA THR A 10 18.68 12.37 12.74
C THR A 10 18.00 13.05 11.55
N LEU A 11 17.02 12.38 10.94
CA LEU A 11 16.18 12.95 9.89
C LEU A 11 15.54 14.24 10.43
N THR A 12 15.61 15.32 9.66
CA THR A 12 15.00 16.61 10.01
C THR A 12 13.48 16.55 9.81
N ASP A 13 12.71 17.42 10.46
CA ASP A 13 11.25 17.52 10.24
C ASP A 13 10.88 17.81 8.77
N GLN A 14 11.81 18.39 8.00
CA GLN A 14 11.68 18.58 6.55
C GLN A 14 11.85 17.28 5.75
N ASP A 15 12.65 16.33 6.22
CA ASP A 15 12.81 15.00 5.60
C ASP A 15 11.55 14.12 5.81
N ILE A 16 10.77 14.39 6.87
CA ILE A 16 9.56 13.63 7.22
C ILE A 16 8.41 13.93 6.23
N GLN A 17 8.44 15.07 5.52
CA GLN A 17 7.37 15.52 4.63
C GLN A 17 7.58 15.19 3.14
N GLN A 18 8.77 14.73 2.71
CA GLN A 18 8.99 14.41 1.31
C GLN A 18 8.72 12.94 1.01
N ILE A 19 7.60 12.68 0.33
CA ILE A 19 7.31 11.37 -0.26
C ILE A 19 8.28 11.15 -1.41
N THR A 20 9.10 10.10 -1.30
CA THR A 20 10.08 9.75 -2.32
C THR A 20 9.42 9.12 -3.55
N ARG A 21 10.08 9.17 -4.71
CA ARG A 21 9.62 8.44 -5.91
C ARG A 21 9.52 6.93 -5.64
N THR A 22 10.41 6.39 -4.81
CA THR A 22 10.38 4.98 -4.40
C THR A 22 9.13 4.63 -3.61
N GLU A 23 8.72 5.48 -2.66
CA GLU A 23 7.47 5.30 -1.91
C GLU A 23 6.26 5.37 -2.84
N GLU A 24 6.23 6.33 -3.75
CA GLU A 24 5.15 6.44 -4.75
C GLU A 24 5.06 5.20 -5.64
N LEU A 25 6.18 4.72 -6.17
CA LEU A 25 6.21 3.53 -7.03
C LEU A 25 5.72 2.28 -6.30
N ALA A 26 5.86 2.20 -4.98
CA ALA A 26 5.30 1.08 -4.22
C ALA A 26 3.76 1.05 -4.28
N TYR A 27 3.09 2.20 -4.41
CA TYR A 27 1.64 2.28 -4.61
C TYR A 27 1.23 2.06 -6.07
N GLU A 28 2.13 2.27 -7.03
CA GLU A 28 1.82 2.14 -8.47
C GLU A 28 2.10 0.74 -9.03
N LEU A 29 3.23 0.15 -8.66
CA LEU A 29 3.66 -1.15 -9.18
C LEU A 29 2.76 -2.25 -8.64
N LYS A 30 2.32 -3.14 -9.53
CA LYS A 30 1.60 -4.35 -9.15
C LYS A 30 2.54 -5.50 -8.84
N VAL A 31 2.10 -6.39 -7.98
CA VAL A 31 2.81 -7.63 -7.62
C VAL A 31 3.20 -8.42 -8.86
N GLU A 32 2.30 -8.56 -9.84
CA GLU A 32 2.54 -9.34 -11.06
C GLU A 32 3.68 -8.81 -11.94
N GLU A 33 4.05 -7.54 -11.78
CA GLU A 33 5.12 -6.88 -12.52
C GLU A 33 6.50 -7.17 -11.91
N VAL A 34 6.54 -7.57 -10.64
CA VAL A 34 7.78 -7.76 -9.88
C VAL A 34 7.96 -9.19 -9.36
N MET A 35 6.90 -9.98 -9.23
CA MET A 35 6.95 -11.35 -8.69
C MET A 35 7.75 -12.32 -9.56
N SER A 36 8.28 -13.36 -8.91
CA SER A 36 8.85 -14.53 -9.59
C SER A 36 7.74 -15.50 -9.99
N ARG A 37 7.68 -15.87 -11.28
CA ARG A 37 6.65 -16.77 -11.85
C ARG A 37 7.07 -18.24 -11.92
N ASP A 38 8.37 -18.53 -12.00
CA ASP A 38 8.88 -19.90 -11.91
C ASP A 38 8.96 -20.31 -10.44
N VAL A 39 7.84 -20.79 -9.92
CA VAL A 39 7.71 -21.17 -8.51
C VAL A 39 7.82 -22.68 -8.38
N LYS A 40 8.82 -23.14 -7.63
CA LYS A 40 8.88 -24.54 -7.20
C LYS A 40 7.98 -24.72 -5.99
N CYS A 41 7.04 -25.65 -6.08
CA CYS A 41 6.11 -25.98 -5.02
C CYS A 41 6.44 -27.34 -4.42
N LEU A 42 6.15 -27.51 -3.13
CA LEU A 42 6.27 -28.75 -2.38
C LEU A 42 4.88 -29.36 -2.17
N HIS A 43 4.82 -30.68 -1.94
CA HIS A 43 3.59 -31.35 -1.53
C HIS A 43 3.63 -31.65 -0.03
N PRO A 44 2.52 -31.53 0.74
CA PRO A 44 2.52 -31.76 2.19
C PRO A 44 3.01 -33.16 2.61
N ASP A 45 2.79 -34.16 1.76
CA ASP A 45 3.21 -35.55 2.02
C ASP A 45 4.66 -35.86 1.61
N MET A 46 5.37 -34.93 0.95
CA MET A 46 6.80 -35.09 0.72
C MET A 46 7.54 -35.14 2.05
N LEU A 47 8.68 -35.82 2.06
CA LEU A 47 9.53 -35.92 3.23
C LEU A 47 10.50 -34.73 3.31
N MET A 48 10.91 -34.37 4.53
CA MET A 48 11.75 -33.19 4.78
C MET A 48 13.11 -33.24 4.07
N HIS A 49 13.74 -34.41 3.95
CA HIS A 49 14.98 -34.56 3.16
C HIS A 49 14.79 -34.22 1.67
N GLN A 50 13.62 -34.46 1.08
CA GLN A 50 13.32 -34.09 -0.30
C GLN A 50 13.22 -32.57 -0.46
N ALA A 51 12.65 -31.87 0.54
CA ALA A 51 12.61 -30.41 0.56
C ALA A 51 14.03 -29.81 0.69
N LEU A 52 14.90 -30.42 1.50
CA LEU A 52 16.31 -30.02 1.63
C LEU A 52 17.05 -30.12 0.30
N GLU A 53 16.87 -31.22 -0.43
CA GLU A 53 17.47 -31.41 -1.76
C GLU A 53 16.96 -30.38 -2.76
N LEU A 54 15.65 -30.12 -2.78
CA LEU A 54 15.06 -29.09 -3.63
C LEU A 54 15.67 -27.72 -3.35
N PHE A 55 15.75 -27.31 -2.08
CA PHE A 55 16.28 -25.99 -1.70
C PHE A 55 17.74 -25.83 -2.11
N ARG A 56 18.54 -26.89 -1.96
CA ARG A 56 19.94 -26.90 -2.39
C ARG A 56 20.08 -26.80 -3.91
N ASN A 57 19.32 -27.60 -4.65
CA ASN A 57 19.44 -27.69 -6.11
C ASN A 57 18.93 -26.42 -6.80
N GLU A 58 17.79 -25.91 -6.35
CA GLU A 58 17.14 -24.72 -6.91
C GLU A 58 17.69 -23.41 -6.31
N ARG A 59 18.58 -23.50 -5.31
CA ARG A 59 19.16 -22.36 -4.58
C ARG A 59 18.10 -21.42 -3.99
N ILE A 60 17.03 -22.01 -3.48
CA ILE A 60 15.93 -21.30 -2.81
C ILE A 60 15.98 -21.54 -1.31
N SER A 61 15.48 -20.59 -0.53
CA SER A 61 15.46 -20.65 0.94
C SER A 61 14.08 -20.96 1.53
N GLY A 62 13.15 -21.40 0.69
CA GLY A 62 11.74 -21.59 1.04
C GLY A 62 10.85 -21.67 -0.19
N ALA A 63 9.75 -22.40 -0.07
CA ALA A 63 8.81 -22.68 -1.15
C ALA A 63 7.37 -22.76 -0.61
N PRO A 64 6.37 -22.44 -1.45
CA PRO A 64 4.98 -22.75 -1.16
C PRO A 64 4.76 -24.27 -1.10
N VAL A 65 3.89 -24.70 -0.19
CA VAL A 65 3.39 -26.06 -0.10
C VAL A 65 1.98 -26.07 -0.67
N THR A 66 1.74 -26.93 -1.65
CA THR A 66 0.48 -26.99 -2.40
C THR A 66 -0.12 -28.39 -2.43
N CYS A 67 -1.45 -28.45 -2.42
CA CYS A 67 -2.24 -29.65 -2.69
C CYS A 67 -3.00 -29.38 -3.99
N ASP A 68 -2.74 -30.13 -5.06
CA ASP A 68 -3.36 -29.90 -6.38
C ASP A 68 -3.28 -28.44 -6.87
N SER A 69 -2.10 -27.83 -6.71
CA SER A 69 -1.79 -26.42 -7.01
C SER A 69 -2.42 -25.38 -6.07
N THR A 70 -3.33 -25.76 -5.19
CA THR A 70 -3.90 -24.88 -4.17
C THR A 70 -2.93 -24.68 -3.01
N LEU A 71 -2.77 -23.44 -2.55
CA LEU A 71 -1.88 -23.11 -1.43
C LEU A 71 -2.35 -23.72 -0.10
N CYS A 72 -1.53 -24.63 0.44
CA CYS A 72 -1.76 -25.34 1.71
C CYS A 72 -0.84 -24.85 2.85
N GLY A 73 0.37 -24.38 2.51
CA GLY A 73 1.36 -23.95 3.51
C GLY A 73 2.55 -23.23 2.89
N VAL A 74 3.51 -22.84 3.73
CA VAL A 74 4.86 -22.47 3.31
C VAL A 74 5.89 -23.23 4.14
N LEU A 75 6.99 -23.60 3.50
CA LEU A 75 8.16 -24.16 4.17
C LEU A 75 9.36 -23.25 3.91
N SER A 76 10.13 -22.98 4.96
CA SER A 76 11.32 -22.12 4.90
C SER A 76 12.57 -22.84 5.38
N MET A 77 13.73 -22.22 5.13
CA MET A 77 15.01 -22.70 5.66
C MET A 77 15.03 -22.76 7.20
N GLU A 78 14.26 -21.91 7.88
CA GLU A 78 14.13 -21.97 9.35
C GLU A 78 13.42 -23.27 9.80
N ASP A 79 12.42 -23.72 9.05
CA ASP A 79 11.71 -24.97 9.34
C ASP A 79 12.61 -26.19 9.06
N LEU A 80 13.46 -26.13 8.03
CA LEU A 80 14.51 -27.13 7.81
C LEU A 80 15.53 -27.17 8.94
N ILE A 81 15.98 -26.01 9.44
CA ILE A 81 16.88 -25.94 10.60
C ILE A 81 16.23 -26.58 11.83
N ARG A 82 14.94 -26.30 12.08
CA ARG A 82 14.17 -26.90 13.19
C ARG A 82 14.09 -28.43 13.06
N CYS A 83 13.79 -28.93 11.87
CA CYS A 83 13.74 -30.36 11.56
C CYS A 83 15.11 -31.04 11.76
N LEU A 84 16.20 -30.40 11.30
CA LEU A 84 17.57 -30.92 11.47
C LEU A 84 17.99 -31.00 12.93
N LEU A 85 17.65 -30.00 13.75
CA LEU A 85 17.92 -30.02 15.19
C LEU A 85 17.19 -31.16 15.90
N ASN A 86 16.01 -31.54 15.40
CA ASN A 86 15.22 -32.67 15.90
C ASN A 86 15.64 -34.03 15.30
N GLN A 87 16.59 -34.05 14.35
CA GLN A 87 17.02 -35.25 13.62
C GLN A 87 15.87 -35.99 12.91
N ASP A 88 14.92 -35.24 12.36
CA ASP A 88 13.62 -35.75 11.92
C ASP A 88 13.39 -35.58 10.40
N LEU A 89 14.40 -35.91 9.60
CA LEU A 89 14.39 -35.70 8.14
C LEU A 89 13.42 -36.61 7.38
N ASP A 90 12.96 -37.69 8.02
CA ASP A 90 11.97 -38.64 7.49
C ASP A 90 10.53 -38.21 7.80
N ALA A 91 10.33 -37.09 8.51
CA ALA A 91 9.01 -36.53 8.71
C ALA A 91 8.43 -35.94 7.42
N ARG A 92 7.10 -35.88 7.36
CA ARG A 92 6.37 -35.18 6.30
C ARG A 92 6.51 -33.67 6.44
N ILE A 93 6.52 -32.97 5.32
CA ILE A 93 6.52 -31.50 5.26
C ILE A 93 5.35 -30.90 6.04
N SER A 94 4.19 -31.55 6.02
CA SER A 94 3.01 -31.12 6.78
C SER A 94 3.24 -30.96 8.29
N ALA A 95 4.23 -31.65 8.87
CA ALA A 95 4.56 -31.56 10.29
C ALA A 95 5.39 -30.31 10.65
N TYR A 96 6.06 -29.71 9.67
CA TYR A 96 6.97 -28.57 9.88
C TYR A 96 6.57 -27.29 9.14
N MET A 97 5.72 -27.39 8.11
CA MET A 97 5.26 -26.23 7.36
C MET A 97 4.45 -25.27 8.24
N THR A 98 4.46 -23.98 7.89
CA THR A 98 3.48 -23.03 8.42
C THR A 98 2.18 -23.20 7.64
N PRO A 99 1.09 -23.69 8.26
CA PRO A 99 -0.21 -23.77 7.60
C PRO A 99 -0.85 -22.39 7.50
N ASN A 100 -1.78 -22.21 6.55
CA ASN A 100 -2.51 -20.95 6.35
C ASN A 100 -1.61 -19.70 6.27
N PRO A 101 -0.62 -19.69 5.37
CA PRO A 101 0.30 -18.58 5.23
C PRO A 101 -0.42 -17.33 4.68
N PHE A 102 0.08 -16.15 5.04
CA PHE A 102 -0.27 -14.91 4.33
C PHE A 102 0.10 -15.03 2.85
N TYR A 103 -0.76 -14.51 1.99
CA TYR A 103 -0.57 -14.47 0.54
C TYR A 103 -0.90 -13.08 0.02
N ILE A 104 -0.67 -12.89 -1.27
CA ILE A 104 -1.06 -11.66 -1.98
C ILE A 104 -1.58 -12.01 -3.37
N HIS A 105 -2.32 -11.12 -4.01
CA HIS A 105 -2.82 -11.31 -5.36
C HIS A 105 -1.94 -10.61 -6.42
N PRO A 106 -1.94 -11.09 -7.68
CA PRO A 106 -1.15 -10.51 -8.76
C PRO A 106 -1.44 -9.02 -9.01
N ALA A 107 -2.71 -8.61 -8.86
CA ALA A 107 -3.15 -7.26 -9.12
C ALA A 107 -2.88 -6.29 -7.96
N ASP A 108 -2.54 -6.80 -6.78
CA ASP A 108 -2.33 -5.97 -5.60
C ASP A 108 -1.11 -5.05 -5.81
N PRO A 109 -1.14 -3.83 -5.26
CA PRO A 109 0.03 -2.97 -5.22
C PRO A 109 1.17 -3.54 -4.36
N VAL A 110 2.41 -3.27 -4.75
CA VAL A 110 3.62 -3.68 -4.02
C VAL A 110 3.64 -3.17 -2.57
N ILE A 111 3.02 -2.02 -2.29
CA ILE A 111 2.92 -1.47 -0.93
C ILE A 111 2.20 -2.42 0.03
N GLU A 112 1.23 -3.21 -0.43
CA GLU A 112 0.52 -4.17 0.43
C GLU A 112 1.44 -5.32 0.83
N ALA A 113 2.30 -5.79 -0.08
CA ALA A 113 3.37 -6.73 0.26
C ALA A 113 4.36 -6.14 1.28
N LEU A 114 4.74 -4.87 1.13
CA LEU A 114 5.62 -4.19 2.08
C LEU A 114 4.97 -4.06 3.46
N LYS A 115 3.67 -3.71 3.54
CA LYS A 115 2.90 -3.67 4.79
C LYS A 115 2.88 -5.05 5.47
N LEU A 116 2.62 -6.12 4.71
CA LEU A 116 2.70 -7.50 5.18
C LEU A 116 4.11 -7.87 5.70
N PHE A 117 5.16 -7.47 5.00
CA PHE A 117 6.53 -7.74 5.41
C PHE A 117 7.01 -6.98 6.65
N VAL A 118 6.37 -5.85 6.96
CA VAL A 118 6.67 -5.06 8.17
C VAL A 118 5.85 -5.57 9.36
N SER A 119 4.57 -5.88 9.14
CA SER A 119 3.67 -6.37 10.17
C SER A 119 3.92 -7.84 10.55
N THR A 120 4.55 -8.61 9.67
CA THR A 120 4.86 -10.03 9.90
C THR A 120 6.37 -10.30 9.85
N ARG A 121 6.80 -11.46 10.37
CA ARG A 121 8.20 -11.92 10.26
C ARG A 121 8.50 -12.66 8.95
N HIS A 122 7.55 -12.73 8.03
CA HIS A 122 7.72 -13.49 6.79
C HIS A 122 8.66 -12.76 5.82
N GLY A 123 9.55 -13.50 5.17
CA GLY A 123 10.47 -12.96 4.16
C GLY A 123 9.97 -13.13 2.71
N ARG A 124 8.87 -13.86 2.52
CA ARG A 124 8.28 -14.18 1.22
C ARG A 124 6.76 -14.30 1.32
N LEU A 125 6.06 -14.01 0.24
CA LEU A 125 4.61 -14.14 0.13
C LEU A 125 4.29 -14.98 -1.12
N PRO A 126 3.58 -16.11 -0.99
CA PRO A 126 2.94 -16.76 -2.12
C PRO A 126 1.99 -15.79 -2.82
N VAL A 127 2.02 -15.77 -4.15
CA VAL A 127 1.06 -15.02 -4.95
C VAL A 127 0.03 -16.00 -5.47
N ILE A 128 -1.25 -15.76 -5.17
CA ILE A 128 -2.35 -16.66 -5.55
C ILE A 128 -3.38 -15.99 -6.44
N ASP A 129 -3.98 -16.77 -7.34
CA ASP A 129 -5.14 -16.33 -8.11
C ASP A 129 -6.45 -16.44 -7.30
N GLN A 130 -7.57 -16.16 -7.98
CA GLN A 130 -8.91 -16.21 -7.39
C GLN A 130 -9.34 -17.62 -6.97
N ASP A 131 -8.75 -18.67 -7.57
CA ASP A 131 -8.99 -20.08 -7.25
C ASP A 131 -8.04 -20.62 -6.17
N ARG A 132 -7.30 -19.73 -5.50
CA ARG A 132 -6.24 -20.04 -4.53
C ARG A 132 -5.07 -20.84 -5.09
N LYS A 133 -4.86 -20.85 -6.40
CA LYS A 133 -3.71 -21.50 -7.02
C LYS A 133 -2.49 -20.60 -6.94
N VAL A 134 -1.33 -21.18 -6.64
CA VAL A 134 -0.07 -20.44 -6.62
C VAL A 134 0.34 -20.08 -8.05
N VAL A 135 0.42 -18.78 -8.33
CA VAL A 135 0.81 -18.22 -9.64
C VAL A 135 2.13 -17.44 -9.60
N GLY A 136 2.69 -17.26 -8.40
CA GLY A 136 3.95 -16.56 -8.20
C GLY A 136 4.44 -16.63 -6.76
N ILE A 137 5.63 -16.08 -6.54
CA ILE A 137 6.17 -15.80 -5.21
C ILE A 137 6.81 -14.42 -5.23
N LEU A 138 6.65 -13.70 -4.13
CA LEU A 138 7.20 -12.36 -3.96
C LEU A 138 8.11 -12.31 -2.73
N THR A 139 9.30 -11.74 -2.92
CA THR A 139 10.28 -11.49 -1.84
C THR A 139 10.67 -10.01 -1.78
N LYS A 140 11.32 -9.61 -0.68
CA LYS A 140 11.91 -8.26 -0.55
C LYS A 140 12.95 -7.96 -1.66
N GLY A 141 13.66 -9.00 -2.13
CA GLY A 141 14.62 -8.88 -3.22
C GLY A 141 13.95 -8.58 -4.57
N ASP A 142 12.84 -9.28 -4.87
CA ASP A 142 12.04 -9.06 -6.08
C ASP A 142 11.51 -7.61 -6.13
N ILE A 143 10.96 -7.11 -5.01
CA ILE A 143 10.49 -5.73 -4.89
C ILE A 143 11.63 -4.74 -5.15
N THR A 144 12.80 -4.97 -4.56
CA THR A 144 13.97 -4.10 -4.73
C THR A 144 14.38 -4.01 -6.20
N VAL A 145 14.49 -5.16 -6.88
CA VAL A 145 14.82 -5.21 -8.31
C VAL A 145 13.74 -4.56 -9.17
N GLY A 146 12.46 -4.80 -8.84
CA GLY A 146 11.31 -4.20 -9.52
C GLY A 146 11.29 -2.68 -9.43
N LEU A 147 11.46 -2.12 -8.23
CA LEU A 147 11.53 -0.67 -7.99
C LEU A 147 12.71 -0.04 -8.75
N LEU A 148 13.88 -0.67 -8.73
CA LEU A 148 15.05 -0.18 -9.49
C LEU A 148 14.78 -0.11 -11.00
N LYS A 149 14.15 -1.14 -11.57
CA LYS A 149 13.75 -1.16 -12.99
C LYS A 149 12.72 -0.07 -13.31
N ALA A 150 11.76 0.16 -12.42
CA ALA A 150 10.73 1.18 -12.61
C ALA A 150 11.33 2.60 -12.56
N LEU A 151 12.19 2.88 -11.59
CA LEU A 151 12.92 4.14 -11.50
C LEU A 151 13.72 4.45 -12.78
N GLN A 152 14.33 3.44 -13.40
CA GLN A 152 15.06 3.60 -14.66
C GLN A 152 14.15 3.93 -15.86
N LYS A 153 12.91 3.41 -15.90
CA LYS A 153 11.96 3.67 -17.00
C LYS A 153 11.44 5.11 -17.01
N ASP A 154 11.28 5.72 -15.84
CA ASP A 154 10.77 7.10 -15.73
C ASP A 154 11.73 8.14 -16.33
N PHE A 155 13.05 7.89 -16.30
CA PHE A 155 14.04 8.78 -16.92
C PHE A 155 13.85 8.96 -18.43
N GLN A 156 13.09 8.09 -19.11
CA GLN A 156 12.81 8.20 -20.55
C GLN A 156 11.43 8.79 -20.88
N ALA A 157 10.52 8.95 -19.90
CA ALA A 157 9.13 9.35 -20.13
C ALA A 157 8.81 10.82 -19.81
N GLU A 158 9.75 11.54 -19.19
CA GLU A 158 9.54 12.90 -18.66
C GLU A 158 9.49 13.99 -19.77
N GLU A 159 10.02 13.73 -20.97
CA GLU A 159 10.13 14.74 -22.04
C GLU A 159 8.81 15.05 -22.78
N ILE A 160 7.82 14.15 -22.78
CA ILE A 160 6.62 14.31 -23.63
C ILE A 160 5.46 15.03 -22.89
N ARG A 161 5.42 14.99 -21.55
CA ARG A 161 4.26 15.47 -20.77
C ARG A 161 4.23 16.98 -20.53
N ARG A 162 5.36 17.67 -20.66
CA ARG A 162 5.46 19.12 -20.41
C ARG A 162 4.68 20.00 -21.39
N TYR A 163 4.22 19.48 -22.53
CA TYR A 163 3.68 20.31 -23.63
C TYR A 163 2.15 20.49 -23.65
N ARG A 164 1.36 19.90 -22.74
CA ARG A 164 -0.12 19.89 -22.88
C ARG A 164 -0.95 20.29 -21.67
N ALA A 165 -0.35 20.67 -20.54
CA ALA A 165 -1.08 20.76 -19.27
C ALA A 165 -1.39 22.19 -18.76
N SER A 166 -1.01 23.25 -19.44
CA SER A 166 -1.05 24.60 -18.84
C SER A 166 -2.29 25.47 -19.13
N HIS A 167 -3.28 25.05 -19.93
CA HIS A 167 -4.33 26.00 -20.37
C HIS A 167 -5.77 25.71 -19.89
N LEU A 168 -6.01 24.64 -19.11
CA LEU A 168 -7.40 24.27 -18.73
C LEU A 168 -8.09 25.28 -17.79
N PHE A 169 -7.33 26.01 -16.97
CA PHE A 169 -7.87 27.03 -16.07
C PHE A 169 -7.65 28.46 -16.56
N GLU A 170 -6.69 28.69 -17.46
CA GLU A 170 -6.34 30.02 -17.96
C GLU A 170 -7.40 30.58 -18.93
N ASP A 171 -8.13 29.70 -19.63
CA ASP A 171 -9.14 30.09 -20.61
C ASP A 171 -10.56 30.25 -20.03
N ILE A 172 -10.76 30.01 -18.72
CA ILE A 172 -12.08 30.06 -18.07
C ILE A 172 -12.17 31.33 -17.19
N VAL A 173 -12.86 32.34 -17.70
CA VAL A 173 -13.19 33.55 -16.91
C VAL A 173 -14.27 33.19 -15.88
N SER A 174 -13.87 32.99 -14.63
CA SER A 174 -14.76 32.79 -13.48
C SER A 174 -14.11 33.36 -12.22
N ASP A 175 -14.92 33.89 -11.30
CA ASP A 175 -14.45 34.32 -9.98
C ASP A 175 -13.83 33.15 -9.19
N ARG A 176 -14.24 31.91 -9.48
CA ARG A 176 -13.66 30.68 -8.91
C ARG A 176 -13.93 29.47 -9.81
N THR A 177 -12.91 29.01 -10.53
CA THR A 177 -12.97 27.77 -11.31
C THR A 177 -12.46 26.60 -10.47
N SER A 178 -13.28 25.55 -10.31
CA SER A 178 -12.84 24.28 -9.73
C SER A 178 -13.23 23.10 -10.61
N LEU A 179 -12.35 22.10 -10.69
CA LEU A 179 -12.65 20.81 -11.31
C LEU A 179 -13.02 19.81 -10.23
N ILE A 180 -14.21 19.21 -10.34
CA ILE A 180 -14.68 18.21 -9.39
C ILE A 180 -14.66 16.83 -10.05
N LEU A 181 -13.88 15.92 -9.47
CA LEU A 181 -13.88 14.50 -9.79
C LEU A 181 -14.67 13.74 -8.73
N ARG A 182 -15.50 12.76 -9.13
CA ARG A 182 -16.29 11.92 -8.23
C ARG A 182 -16.10 10.46 -8.60
N TYR A 183 -15.85 9.63 -7.59
CA TYR A 183 -15.66 8.19 -7.73
C TYR A 183 -16.54 7.46 -6.72
N GLN A 184 -17.32 6.49 -7.20
CA GLN A 184 -18.07 5.58 -6.34
C GLN A 184 -17.16 4.39 -6.00
N ILE A 185 -16.95 4.15 -4.71
CA ILE A 185 -16.15 3.03 -4.22
C ILE A 185 -17.10 1.95 -3.73
N LYS A 186 -16.94 0.73 -4.24
CA LYS A 186 -17.73 -0.43 -3.82
C LYS A 186 -17.07 -1.09 -2.61
N PRO A 187 -17.84 -1.55 -1.60
CA PRO A 187 -17.29 -2.27 -0.47
C PRO A 187 -16.74 -3.61 -0.95
N ARG A 188 -15.64 -4.08 -0.35
CA ARG A 188 -14.98 -5.37 -0.65
C ARG A 188 -14.50 -5.56 -2.10
N ASP A 189 -14.46 -4.52 -2.92
CA ASP A 189 -13.91 -4.57 -4.28
C ASP A 189 -12.38 -4.41 -4.30
N PHE A 190 -11.67 -5.37 -3.70
CA PHE A 190 -10.21 -5.38 -3.64
C PHE A 190 -9.58 -5.46 -5.04
N THR A 191 -10.27 -6.09 -5.99
CA THR A 191 -9.79 -6.27 -7.37
C THR A 191 -9.57 -4.97 -8.12
N HIS A 192 -10.39 -3.95 -7.85
CA HIS A 192 -10.27 -2.63 -8.47
C HIS A 192 -9.69 -1.58 -7.51
N GLY A 193 -9.16 -2.01 -6.38
CA GLY A 193 -8.57 -1.14 -5.39
C GLY A 193 -7.43 -0.29 -5.97
N GLY A 194 -7.49 1.02 -5.76
CA GLY A 194 -6.48 1.96 -6.25
C GLY A 194 -6.77 2.52 -7.64
N ALA A 195 -7.88 2.13 -8.28
CA ALA A 195 -8.29 2.68 -9.57
C ALA A 195 -8.64 4.17 -9.47
N ALA A 196 -9.35 4.58 -8.41
CA ALA A 196 -9.73 5.98 -8.22
C ALA A 196 -8.48 6.85 -7.99
N SER A 197 -7.59 6.44 -7.08
CA SER A 197 -6.35 7.16 -6.81
C SER A 197 -5.45 7.30 -8.04
N SER A 198 -5.31 6.24 -8.85
CA SER A 198 -4.58 6.26 -10.13
C SER A 198 -5.18 7.23 -11.14
N ASN A 199 -6.51 7.33 -11.21
CA ASN A 199 -7.21 8.29 -12.07
C ASN A 199 -7.02 9.73 -11.61
N ILE A 200 -7.16 9.98 -10.30
CA ILE A 200 -6.92 11.29 -9.68
C ILE A 200 -5.51 11.78 -9.97
N LYS A 201 -4.50 10.94 -9.74
CA LYS A 201 -3.11 11.28 -10.01
C LYS A 201 -2.86 11.64 -11.47
N ARG A 202 -3.38 10.83 -12.41
CA ARG A 202 -3.26 11.11 -13.85
C ARG A 202 -3.94 12.41 -14.24
N ALA A 203 -5.10 12.72 -13.65
CA ALA A 203 -5.79 13.98 -13.86
C ALA A 203 -4.94 15.17 -13.35
N LEU A 204 -4.40 15.08 -12.13
CA LEU A 204 -3.54 16.12 -11.55
C LEU A 204 -2.31 16.43 -12.40
N LEU A 205 -1.58 15.39 -12.85
CA LEU A 205 -0.43 15.58 -13.74
C LEU A 205 -0.82 16.21 -15.08
N ARG A 206 -2.00 15.88 -15.62
CA ARG A 206 -2.53 16.49 -16.85
C ARG A 206 -2.99 17.93 -16.68
N LEU A 207 -3.29 18.34 -15.45
CA LEU A 207 -3.71 19.70 -15.08
C LEU A 207 -2.52 20.58 -14.65
N GLY A 208 -1.30 20.07 -14.76
CA GLY A 208 -0.08 20.83 -14.46
C GLY A 208 0.34 20.81 -13.00
N ALA A 209 -0.29 19.98 -12.15
CA ALA A 209 0.17 19.80 -10.78
C ALA A 209 1.60 19.25 -10.77
N SER A 210 2.43 19.74 -9.83
CA SER A 210 3.80 19.23 -9.69
C SER A 210 3.80 17.73 -9.36
N PRO A 211 4.83 16.96 -9.76
CA PRO A 211 4.92 15.54 -9.43
C PRO A 211 4.82 15.27 -7.91
N ASN A 212 5.31 16.19 -7.07
CA ASN A 212 5.20 16.07 -5.61
C ASN A 212 3.74 16.17 -5.13
N ILE A 213 2.98 17.13 -5.64
CA ILE A 213 1.57 17.30 -5.28
C ILE A 213 0.74 16.10 -5.77
N ALA A 214 0.98 15.66 -7.01
CA ALA A 214 0.31 14.49 -7.56
C ALA A 214 0.62 13.21 -6.76
N ARG A 215 1.86 13.06 -6.28
CA ARG A 215 2.28 12.00 -5.34
C ARG A 215 1.45 11.98 -4.07
N ARG A 216 1.49 13.10 -3.36
CA ARG A 216 0.84 13.30 -2.07
C ARG A 216 -0.65 13.01 -2.16
N CYS A 217 -1.31 13.57 -3.17
CA CYS A 217 -2.73 13.36 -3.40
C CYS A 217 -3.04 11.91 -3.79
N GLY A 218 -2.22 11.29 -4.65
CA GLY A 218 -2.39 9.89 -5.06
C GLY A 218 -2.36 8.93 -3.88
N ILE A 219 -1.37 9.06 -2.98
CA ILE A 219 -1.24 8.18 -1.81
C ILE A 219 -2.39 8.41 -0.82
N ALA A 220 -2.74 9.68 -0.55
CA ALA A 220 -3.87 9.99 0.32
C ALA A 220 -5.19 9.43 -0.24
N ALA A 221 -5.39 9.53 -1.56
CA ALA A 221 -6.56 8.97 -2.23
C ALA A 221 -6.59 7.44 -2.16
N TYR A 222 -5.44 6.77 -2.33
CA TYR A 222 -5.35 5.31 -2.26
C TYR A 222 -5.74 4.79 -0.87
N GLU A 223 -5.16 5.36 0.19
CA GLU A 223 -5.47 4.93 1.55
C GLU A 223 -6.93 5.25 1.94
N ALA A 224 -7.47 6.37 1.47
CA ALA A 224 -8.90 6.69 1.64
C ALA A 224 -9.80 5.70 0.88
N GLU A 225 -9.44 5.33 -0.34
CA GLU A 225 -10.14 4.34 -1.16
C GLU A 225 -10.12 2.97 -0.48
N MET A 226 -8.98 2.53 0.05
CA MET A 226 -8.87 1.26 0.79
C MET A 226 -9.72 1.27 2.05
N ASN A 227 -9.74 2.37 2.80
CA ASN A 227 -10.59 2.48 3.98
C ASN A 227 -12.08 2.31 3.62
N LEU A 228 -12.52 2.88 2.49
CA LEU A 228 -13.88 2.69 2.00
C LEU A 228 -14.16 1.23 1.60
N ILE A 229 -13.21 0.55 0.95
CA ILE A 229 -13.36 -0.87 0.56
C ILE A 229 -13.42 -1.78 1.79
N ILE A 230 -12.59 -1.51 2.81
CA ILE A 230 -12.38 -2.38 3.96
C ILE A 230 -13.43 -2.20 5.06
N HIS A 231 -13.74 -0.95 5.42
CA HIS A 231 -14.46 -0.65 6.68
C HIS A 231 -15.93 -0.29 6.50
N THR A 232 -16.41 -0.16 5.26
CA THR A 232 -17.79 0.27 4.99
C THR A 232 -18.71 -0.89 4.63
N THR A 233 -20.01 -0.71 4.85
CA THR A 233 -21.03 -1.70 4.50
C THR A 233 -21.53 -1.53 3.07
N ASN A 234 -21.75 -0.29 2.63
CA ASN A 234 -22.33 0.04 1.32
C ASN A 234 -21.34 0.71 0.36
N GLY A 235 -20.07 0.81 0.74
CA GLY A 235 -19.07 1.57 0.00
C GLY A 235 -19.08 3.05 0.40
N GLY A 236 -18.66 3.91 -0.52
CA GLY A 236 -18.65 5.34 -0.30
C GLY A 236 -18.31 6.15 -1.55
N VAL A 237 -18.06 7.43 -1.34
CA VAL A 237 -17.74 8.37 -2.41
C VAL A 237 -16.41 9.04 -2.12
N ILE A 238 -15.54 9.09 -3.12
CA ILE A 238 -14.39 10.01 -3.13
C ILE A 238 -14.74 11.19 -4.04
N ARG A 239 -14.73 12.39 -3.47
CA ARG A 239 -14.85 13.66 -4.19
C ARG A 239 -13.51 14.40 -4.12
N VAL A 240 -12.94 14.72 -5.26
CA VAL A 240 -11.73 15.55 -5.35
C VAL A 240 -12.09 16.86 -6.04
N GLU A 241 -11.85 17.96 -5.35
CA GLU A 241 -12.02 19.32 -5.86
C GLU A 241 -10.65 19.95 -6.07
N ILE A 242 -10.35 20.31 -7.32
CA ILE A 242 -9.07 20.84 -7.75
C ILE A 242 -9.27 22.32 -8.07
N GLU A 243 -8.56 23.16 -7.33
CA GLU A 243 -8.55 24.61 -7.48
C GLU A 243 -7.11 25.08 -7.79
N PRO A 244 -6.92 26.30 -8.30
CA PRO A 244 -5.58 26.82 -8.62
C PRO A 244 -4.58 26.80 -7.45
N HIS A 245 -5.07 26.96 -6.22
CA HIS A 245 -4.24 27.10 -5.01
C HIS A 245 -4.30 25.86 -4.10
N GLN A 246 -5.28 24.98 -4.28
CA GLN A 246 -5.45 23.83 -3.38
C GLN A 246 -6.18 22.67 -4.04
N ILE A 247 -6.00 21.49 -3.47
CA ILE A 247 -6.75 20.28 -3.76
C ILE A 247 -7.46 19.87 -2.48
N THR A 248 -8.77 19.71 -2.54
CA THR A 248 -9.56 19.13 -1.44
C THR A 248 -9.98 17.73 -1.83
N LEU A 249 -9.59 16.72 -1.05
CA LEU A 249 -10.09 15.35 -1.18
C LEU A 249 -11.03 15.05 -0.02
N GLU A 250 -12.22 14.58 -0.33
CA GLU A 250 -13.23 14.16 0.63
C GLU A 250 -13.64 12.71 0.35
N ALA A 251 -13.57 11.87 1.38
CA ALA A 251 -14.06 10.49 1.36
C ALA A 251 -15.20 10.37 2.37
N THR A 252 -16.37 9.91 1.91
CA THR A 252 -17.58 9.79 2.73
C THR A 252 -18.22 8.43 2.57
N ASP A 253 -18.63 7.85 3.70
CA ASP A 253 -19.44 6.63 3.76
C ASP A 253 -20.63 6.78 4.72
N ASP A 254 -21.56 5.85 4.62
CA ASP A 254 -22.73 5.67 5.49
C ASP A 254 -22.58 4.41 6.39
N GLY A 255 -21.35 3.93 6.57
CA GLY A 255 -21.01 2.70 7.26
C GLY A 255 -21.07 2.80 8.79
N PRO A 256 -20.41 1.87 9.50
CA PRO A 256 -20.51 1.78 10.97
C PRO A 256 -19.88 2.98 11.70
N GLY A 257 -19.02 3.76 11.03
CA GLY A 257 -18.24 4.80 11.66
C GLY A 257 -17.11 4.27 12.55
N ILE A 258 -16.38 5.19 13.16
CA ILE A 258 -15.21 4.95 14.02
C ILE A 258 -15.63 5.32 15.45
N ARG A 259 -15.51 4.36 16.38
CA ARG A 259 -15.89 4.57 17.80
C ARG A 259 -14.97 5.54 18.51
N ASP A 260 -13.68 5.36 18.29
CA ASP A 260 -12.61 6.12 18.92
C ASP A 260 -11.64 6.56 17.84
N ILE A 261 -11.67 7.86 17.53
CA ILE A 261 -10.86 8.46 16.47
C ILE A 261 -9.39 8.49 16.88
N ASP A 262 -9.09 8.77 18.15
CA ASP A 262 -7.71 8.86 18.62
C ASP A 262 -7.03 7.49 18.55
N LEU A 263 -7.77 6.43 18.90
CA LEU A 263 -7.30 5.07 18.74
C LEU A 263 -7.12 4.68 17.26
N ALA A 264 -8.04 5.10 16.38
CA ALA A 264 -7.93 4.87 14.94
C ALA A 264 -6.73 5.56 14.28
N MET A 265 -6.22 6.62 14.90
CA MET A 265 -5.02 7.33 14.45
C MET A 265 -3.71 6.70 14.94
N GLN A 266 -3.76 5.67 15.80
CA GLN A 266 -2.55 4.99 16.28
C GLN A 266 -1.99 4.03 15.22
N PRO A 267 -0.68 4.08 14.92
CA PRO A 267 -0.05 3.15 13.99
C PRO A 267 -0.30 1.69 14.40
N GLY A 268 -0.76 0.88 13.45
CA GLY A 268 -1.03 -0.54 13.66
C GLY A 268 -2.43 -0.86 14.19
N TYR A 269 -3.22 0.14 14.59
CA TYR A 269 -4.60 -0.09 15.01
C TYR A 269 -5.54 -0.23 13.81
N SER A 270 -6.39 -1.25 13.83
CA SER A 270 -7.34 -1.52 12.75
C SER A 270 -8.56 -2.27 13.25
N THR A 271 -9.74 -1.91 12.76
CA THR A 271 -11.00 -2.61 13.02
C THR A 271 -11.32 -3.66 11.95
N ALA A 272 -10.38 -3.95 11.03
CA ALA A 272 -10.55 -4.97 10.01
C ALA A 272 -10.75 -6.35 10.65
N THR A 273 -11.64 -7.15 10.04
CA THR A 273 -11.90 -8.54 10.46
C THR A 273 -10.66 -9.41 10.25
N GLU A 274 -10.61 -10.57 10.92
CA GLU A 274 -9.51 -11.52 10.76
C GLU A 274 -9.36 -11.97 9.30
N GLU A 275 -10.47 -12.25 8.60
CA GLU A 275 -10.48 -12.54 7.16
C GLU A 275 -9.79 -11.46 6.32
N ILE A 276 -10.02 -10.17 6.63
CA ILE A 276 -9.41 -9.04 5.90
C ILE A 276 -7.92 -8.92 6.21
N ARG A 277 -7.52 -9.21 7.45
CA ARG A 277 -6.11 -9.21 7.86
C ARG A 277 -5.35 -10.39 7.26
N GLU A 278 -5.98 -11.55 7.13
CA GLU A 278 -5.42 -12.72 6.44
C GLU A 278 -5.19 -12.45 4.96
N LEU A 279 -6.04 -11.63 4.33
CA LEU A 279 -5.84 -11.09 2.98
C LEU A 279 -4.70 -10.05 2.90
N GLY A 280 -4.07 -9.72 4.03
CA GLY A 280 -2.96 -8.78 4.12
C GLY A 280 -3.34 -7.30 4.16
N PHE A 281 -4.64 -7.00 4.19
CA PHE A 281 -5.16 -5.64 4.31
C PHE A 281 -5.42 -5.27 5.78
N GLY A 282 -5.63 -3.98 6.03
CA GLY A 282 -6.02 -3.52 7.37
C GLY A 282 -4.89 -3.59 8.40
N ALA A 283 -3.64 -3.37 7.98
CA ALA A 283 -2.47 -3.27 8.87
C ALA A 283 -2.48 -2.02 9.79
N GLY A 284 -3.51 -1.17 9.72
CA GLY A 284 -3.67 -0.03 10.63
C GLY A 284 -2.76 1.17 10.35
N MET A 285 -2.30 1.32 9.09
CA MET A 285 -1.41 2.43 8.69
C MET A 285 -2.11 3.49 7.83
N GLY A 286 -3.33 3.24 7.35
CA GLY A 286 -3.96 4.07 6.32
C GLY A 286 -4.15 5.53 6.72
N LEU A 287 -4.81 5.80 7.85
CA LEU A 287 -5.05 7.17 8.33
C LEU A 287 -3.75 7.92 8.67
N VAL A 288 -2.74 7.21 9.20
CA VAL A 288 -1.40 7.75 9.48
C VAL A 288 -0.71 8.17 8.18
N ASN A 289 -0.75 7.31 7.16
CA ASN A 289 -0.20 7.59 5.84
C ASN A 289 -0.89 8.80 5.20
N ILE A 290 -2.22 8.88 5.26
CA ILE A 290 -2.98 10.04 4.77
C ILE A 290 -2.51 11.31 5.47
N ARG A 291 -2.46 11.32 6.80
CA ARG A 291 -2.06 12.50 7.58
C ARG A 291 -0.66 12.99 7.24
N ARG A 292 0.29 12.07 6.96
CA ARG A 292 1.66 12.41 6.52
C ARG A 292 1.68 13.05 5.13
N CYS A 293 0.72 12.73 4.27
CA CYS A 293 0.71 13.18 2.87
C CYS A 293 0.03 14.54 2.67
N VAL A 294 -0.69 15.10 3.65
CA VAL A 294 -1.60 16.24 3.46
C VAL A 294 -1.24 17.43 4.36
N ASP A 295 -1.65 18.64 3.97
CA ASP A 295 -1.38 19.86 4.74
C ASP A 295 -2.45 20.09 5.81
N GLN A 296 -3.71 19.77 5.51
CA GLN A 296 -4.81 19.80 6.47
C GLN A 296 -5.52 18.44 6.48
N PHE A 297 -5.86 17.98 7.69
CA PHE A 297 -6.53 16.70 7.92
C PHE A 297 -7.70 16.91 8.89
N ARG A 298 -8.90 16.52 8.46
CA ARG A 298 -10.11 16.53 9.30
C ARG A 298 -10.85 15.21 9.13
N LEU A 299 -11.08 14.52 10.24
CA LEU A 299 -11.80 13.25 10.29
C LEU A 299 -12.99 13.41 11.23
N GLU A 300 -14.18 13.20 10.70
CA GLU A 300 -15.44 13.24 11.43
C GLU A 300 -16.09 11.87 11.32
N SER A 301 -16.45 11.27 12.44
CA SER A 301 -17.13 9.98 12.43
C SER A 301 -18.15 9.91 13.54
N THR A 302 -19.26 9.23 13.29
CA THR A 302 -20.26 8.94 14.31
C THR A 302 -20.66 7.49 14.19
N TRP A 303 -20.57 6.76 15.30
CA TRP A 303 -20.93 5.36 15.34
C TRP A 303 -22.38 5.14 14.85
N GLY A 304 -22.54 4.30 13.84
CA GLY A 304 -23.80 4.01 13.15
C GLY A 304 -24.26 5.03 12.11
N LYS A 305 -23.48 6.07 11.81
CA LYS A 305 -23.84 7.10 10.80
C LYS A 305 -22.77 7.31 9.71
N GLY A 306 -21.68 6.55 9.74
CA GLY A 306 -20.58 6.65 8.78
C GLY A 306 -19.46 7.61 9.17
N THR A 307 -18.54 7.80 8.23
CA THR A 307 -17.33 8.62 8.39
C THR A 307 -17.21 9.62 7.24
N ARG A 308 -16.68 10.80 7.55
CA ARG A 308 -16.25 11.81 6.60
C ARG A 308 -14.80 12.17 6.87
N LEU A 309 -13.94 11.82 5.93
CA LEU A 309 -12.57 12.29 5.89
C LEU A 309 -12.47 13.44 4.89
N ARG A 310 -11.95 14.59 5.32
CA ARG A 310 -11.64 15.73 4.46
C ARG A 310 -10.18 16.11 4.64
N VAL A 311 -9.44 16.15 3.55
CA VAL A 311 -8.04 16.56 3.53
C VAL A 311 -7.79 17.64 2.49
N ARG A 312 -6.79 18.50 2.75
CA ARG A 312 -6.36 19.52 1.80
C ARG A 312 -4.86 19.45 1.54
N ILE A 313 -4.49 19.71 0.30
CA ILE A 313 -3.11 19.86 -0.16
C ILE A 313 -3.00 21.21 -0.86
N PHE A 314 -2.10 22.07 -0.41
CA PHE A 314 -1.84 23.36 -1.02
C PHE A 314 -0.90 23.20 -2.23
N MET A 315 -1.17 23.98 -3.27
CA MET A 315 -0.33 23.99 -4.47
C MET A 315 0.99 24.74 -4.23
N ASN A 316 0.98 25.73 -3.31
CA ASN A 316 2.15 26.51 -2.92
C ASN A 316 2.48 26.38 -1.42
N PRO A 317 3.76 26.18 -1.03
CA PRO A 317 4.16 26.02 0.38
C PRO A 317 3.86 27.22 1.28
N GLU A 318 3.90 28.45 0.75
CA GLU A 318 3.65 29.68 1.53
C GLU A 318 2.21 29.83 2.02
N GLU A 319 1.26 29.10 1.41
CA GLU A 319 -0.15 29.10 1.82
C GLU A 319 -0.37 28.16 3.03
N SER A 320 0.49 27.16 3.22
CA SER A 320 0.43 26.25 4.36
C SER A 320 0.60 26.97 5.71
N SER A 321 1.54 27.92 5.77
CA SER A 321 1.94 28.63 7.01
C SER A 321 0.91 29.68 7.45
N LYS A 322 0.18 30.30 6.51
CA LYS A 322 -0.89 31.26 6.83
C LYS A 322 -2.07 30.57 7.51
N SER A 323 -2.44 29.37 7.08
CA SER A 323 -3.60 28.64 7.62
C SER A 323 -3.38 28.06 9.03
N THR A 324 -2.14 27.71 9.39
CA THR A 324 -1.82 27.24 10.75
C THR A 324 -2.08 28.33 11.79
N SER A 325 -1.87 29.60 11.43
CA SER A 325 -2.15 30.74 12.30
C SER A 325 -3.64 31.06 12.50
N GLU A 326 -4.51 30.61 11.58
CA GLU A 326 -5.96 30.79 11.68
C GLU A 326 -6.61 29.70 12.55
N ASN A 327 -6.12 28.46 12.48
CA ASN A 327 -6.58 27.36 13.35
C ASN A 327 -6.27 27.59 14.84
N GLU A 328 -5.20 28.32 15.18
CA GLU A 328 -4.90 28.70 16.56
C GLU A 328 -5.81 29.82 17.11
N ARG A 329 -6.51 30.55 16.21
CA ARG A 329 -7.44 31.61 16.58
C ARG A 329 -8.90 31.12 16.71
N GLU A 330 -9.30 30.07 16.00
CA GLU A 330 -10.64 29.47 16.15
C GLU A 330 -10.77 28.54 17.37
N ASN A 331 -9.67 28.15 18.00
CA ASN A 331 -9.65 27.35 19.24
C ASN A 331 -9.38 28.18 20.52
N ARG A 332 -9.60 29.50 20.48
CA ARG A 332 -9.54 30.39 21.67
C ARG A 332 -10.88 31.01 22.00
#